data_AF-A0A6A3IT58-F1
#
_entry.id   AF-A0A6A3IT58-F1
#
_cell.length_a   1.000
_cell.length_b   1.000
_cell.length_c   1.000
_cell.angle_alpha   90.00
_cell.angle_beta   90.00
_cell.angle_gamma   90.00
#
_symmetry.space_group_name_H-M   'P 1'
#
loop_
_entity.id
_entity.type
_entity.pdbx_description
1 polymer ?
#
loop_
_entity_poly.entity_id
_entity_poly.type
_entity_poly.pdbx_seq_one_letter_code
_entity_poly.pdbx_strand_id
1 'polypeptide(L)'
;MTMASARLVYVLSPAKTLDLSASRISQCSQPRLLSEAHELISQLRALSQAKVKSLLGVSDALAKLNYDRFQSFDVSETATKASDPSETLKQAALAFNGPAYQGLEAHNLSESDLEYAQTHLRILCGLYGVLRPLDLIQPYRLEMGQKFANKRGKDLYEFWGDTIVSELDALFSEEEANEDEKKQRVLLNVASQEYFKSLPRDALEKVGISVVDCVFKDDGKIKSVYAKRARGLMCRYLIQKRVDSLQGITGFDLEGYKYSRAASSDDTFVFTRSAAEQKAALQQTKAKTATPTKSKAKASPKAKRVVARVEKKEAKVDDKIEGDGEKPQLRRSTRKKRKTD
;
A
#
# COMPACT_ATOMS: atom_id res chain seq x y z
N MET A 1 36.88 -0.16 -4.13
CA MET A 1 35.92 -1.19 -4.56
C MET A 1 34.56 -0.52 -4.64
N THR A 2 34.08 -0.22 -5.83
CA THR A 2 32.67 0.08 -6.08
C THR A 2 31.87 -1.12 -5.57
N MET A 3 31.02 -0.91 -4.56
CA MET A 3 30.22 -1.99 -4.00
C MET A 3 29.18 -2.41 -5.04
N ALA A 4 29.01 -3.72 -5.25
CA ALA A 4 28.06 -4.24 -6.24
C ALA A 4 26.63 -3.88 -5.82
N SER A 5 25.89 -3.22 -6.72
CA SER A 5 24.45 -3.00 -6.59
C SER A 5 23.71 -4.35 -6.73
N ALA A 6 22.60 -4.50 -6.00
CA ALA A 6 21.78 -5.69 -5.98
C ALA A 6 20.34 -5.31 -6.34
N ARG A 7 19.64 -6.19 -7.08
CA ARG A 7 18.19 -6.08 -7.20
C ARG A 7 17.62 -6.50 -5.86
N LEU A 8 17.05 -5.55 -5.13
CA LEU A 8 16.49 -5.79 -3.81
C LEU A 8 14.97 -5.91 -3.89
N VAL A 9 14.43 -7.03 -3.45
CA VAL A 9 12.99 -7.23 -3.19
C VAL A 9 12.84 -7.54 -1.70
N TYR A 10 11.83 -6.99 -1.05
CA TYR A 10 11.58 -7.25 0.37
C TYR A 10 10.15 -7.73 0.62
N VAL A 11 10.02 -8.70 1.53
CA VAL A 11 8.74 -9.33 1.87
C VAL A 11 8.27 -8.93 3.26
N LEU A 12 7.04 -8.42 3.36
CA LEU A 12 6.38 -8.02 4.59
C LEU A 12 5.17 -8.92 4.88
N SER A 13 4.88 -9.15 6.16
CA SER A 13 3.64 -9.81 6.58
C SER A 13 2.41 -8.89 6.45
N PRO A 14 1.21 -9.45 6.23
CA PRO A 14 -0.02 -8.67 6.21
C PRO A 14 -0.45 -8.32 7.64
N ALA A 15 -1.54 -7.55 7.76
CA ALA A 15 -2.20 -7.28 9.03
C ALA A 15 -3.56 -7.98 9.11
N LYS A 16 -4.02 -8.27 10.34
CA LYS A 16 -5.34 -8.88 10.57
C LYS A 16 -6.48 -7.88 10.51
N THR A 17 -6.19 -6.62 10.84
CA THR A 17 -7.14 -5.52 10.77
C THR A 17 -6.99 -4.81 9.44
N LEU A 18 -8.11 -4.41 8.86
CA LEU A 18 -8.17 -3.65 7.63
C LEU A 18 -8.83 -2.30 7.90
N ASP A 19 -8.32 -1.26 7.25
CA ASP A 19 -8.90 0.06 7.18
C ASP A 19 -9.31 0.32 5.72
N LEU A 20 -10.61 0.38 5.46
CA LEU A 20 -11.18 0.62 4.13
C LEU A 20 -11.59 2.08 3.89
N SER A 21 -11.22 3.00 4.78
CA SER A 21 -11.51 4.43 4.59
C SER A 21 -10.95 4.96 3.27
N ALA A 22 -11.63 5.94 2.68
CA ALA A 22 -11.20 6.54 1.42
C ALA A 22 -9.76 7.10 1.52
N SER A 23 -8.99 6.93 0.45
CA SER A 23 -7.62 7.44 0.32
C SER A 23 -7.55 8.47 -0.79
N ARG A 24 -6.63 9.43 -0.68
CA ARG A 24 -6.30 10.36 -1.76
C ARG A 24 -5.46 9.74 -2.87
N ILE A 25 -4.89 8.55 -2.62
CA ILE A 25 -4.08 7.80 -3.59
C ILE A 25 -5.04 6.98 -4.46
N SER A 26 -5.16 7.36 -5.73
CA SER A 26 -5.97 6.66 -6.73
C SER A 26 -5.21 5.55 -7.46
N GLN A 27 -3.88 5.67 -7.58
CA GLN A 27 -3.03 4.67 -8.25
C GLN A 27 -3.29 3.28 -7.67
N CYS A 28 -3.55 2.31 -8.53
CA CYS A 28 -3.85 0.94 -8.12
C CYS A 28 -3.42 -0.07 -9.18
N SER A 29 -3.44 -1.34 -8.78
CA SER A 29 -3.18 -2.49 -9.65
C SER A 29 -4.03 -3.68 -9.21
N GLN A 30 -3.94 -4.79 -9.94
CA GLN A 30 -4.64 -6.03 -9.60
C GLN A 30 -3.67 -7.09 -9.07
N PRO A 31 -4.09 -7.91 -8.08
CA PRO A 31 -3.31 -9.07 -7.66
C PRO A 31 -2.99 -9.99 -8.84
N ARG A 32 -1.77 -10.52 -8.92
CA ARG A 32 -1.34 -11.40 -10.02
C ARG A 32 -1.87 -12.84 -9.87
N LEU A 33 -2.15 -13.29 -8.65
CA LEU A 33 -2.59 -14.65 -8.32
C LEU A 33 -4.10 -14.73 -8.00
N LEU A 34 -4.94 -14.03 -8.77
CA LEU A 34 -6.40 -13.99 -8.54
C LEU A 34 -7.06 -15.35 -8.74
N SER A 35 -6.55 -16.18 -9.67
CA SER A 35 -7.15 -17.48 -9.97
C SER A 35 -7.07 -18.43 -8.77
N GLU A 36 -5.93 -18.44 -8.09
CA GLU A 36 -5.67 -19.19 -6.87
C GLU A 36 -6.47 -18.63 -5.70
N ALA A 37 -6.56 -17.30 -5.57
CA ALA A 37 -7.38 -16.66 -4.56
C ALA A 37 -8.87 -17.05 -4.71
N HIS A 38 -9.39 -17.10 -5.94
CA HIS A 38 -10.76 -17.54 -6.22
C HIS A 38 -10.99 -19.02 -5.89
N GLU A 39 -9.99 -19.88 -6.13
CA GLU A 39 -10.05 -21.29 -5.73
C GLU A 39 -10.18 -21.44 -4.21
N LEU A 40 -9.44 -20.65 -3.43
CA LEU A 40 -9.56 -20.60 -1.97
C LEU A 40 -10.91 -20.06 -1.53
N ILE A 41 -11.38 -18.94 -2.11
CA ILE A 41 -12.68 -18.35 -1.80
C ILE A 41 -13.83 -19.33 -2.05
N SER A 42 -13.80 -20.08 -3.16
CA SER A 42 -14.80 -21.09 -3.47
C SER A 42 -14.91 -22.15 -2.36
N GLN A 43 -13.78 -22.60 -1.81
CA GLN A 43 -13.75 -23.57 -0.73
C GLN A 43 -14.14 -22.97 0.62
N LEU A 44 -13.71 -21.73 0.90
CA LEU A 44 -14.07 -21.00 2.13
C LEU A 44 -15.57 -20.71 2.22
N ARG A 45 -16.22 -20.40 1.09
CA ARG A 45 -17.67 -20.19 0.99
C ARG A 45 -18.48 -21.43 1.36
N ALA A 46 -17.92 -22.62 1.19
CA ALA A 46 -18.58 -23.88 1.55
C ALA A 46 -18.53 -24.18 3.06
N LEU A 47 -17.74 -23.42 3.84
CA LEU A 47 -17.67 -23.60 5.29
C LEU A 47 -18.85 -22.93 5.98
N SER A 48 -19.50 -23.65 6.90
CA SER A 48 -20.41 -23.00 7.87
C SER A 48 -19.68 -21.97 8.73
N GLN A 49 -20.39 -20.98 9.27
CA GLN A 49 -19.82 -20.00 10.22
C GLN A 49 -19.09 -20.67 11.41
N ALA A 50 -19.61 -21.79 11.94
CA ALA A 50 -18.95 -22.54 13.03
C ALA A 50 -17.59 -23.11 12.61
N LYS A 51 -17.50 -23.63 11.38
CA LYS A 51 -16.22 -24.08 10.80
C LYS A 51 -15.27 -22.89 10.56
N VAL A 52 -15.77 -21.73 10.11
CA VAL A 52 -14.96 -20.51 9.99
C VAL A 52 -14.42 -20.06 11.35
N LYS A 53 -15.25 -20.09 12.40
CA LYS A 53 -14.82 -19.79 13.78
C LYS A 53 -13.68 -20.70 14.23
N SER A 54 -13.86 -22.01 14.03
CA SER A 54 -12.86 -23.00 14.41
C SER A 54 -11.58 -22.86 13.59
N LEU A 55 -11.69 -22.59 12.29
CA LEU A 55 -10.55 -22.40 11.40
C LEU A 55 -9.74 -21.18 11.84
N LEU A 56 -10.40 -20.03 12.04
CA LEU A 56 -9.70 -18.77 12.32
C LEU A 56 -9.28 -18.61 13.79
N GLY A 57 -9.85 -19.41 14.71
CA GLY A 57 -9.59 -19.31 16.15
C GLY A 57 -10.03 -17.97 16.74
N VAL A 58 -11.23 -17.51 16.40
CA VAL A 58 -11.75 -16.17 16.76
C VAL A 58 -13.08 -16.22 17.52
N SER A 59 -13.53 -15.06 18.02
CA SER A 59 -14.85 -14.89 18.63
C SER A 59 -15.99 -15.08 17.62
N ASP A 60 -17.22 -15.29 18.11
CA ASP A 60 -18.41 -15.44 17.25
C ASP A 60 -18.65 -14.24 16.33
N ALA A 61 -18.48 -13.03 16.86
CA ALA A 61 -18.62 -11.80 16.08
C ALA A 61 -17.61 -11.73 14.92
N LEU A 62 -16.35 -12.07 15.19
CA LEU A 62 -15.31 -12.09 14.15
C LEU A 62 -15.48 -13.25 13.18
N ALA A 63 -15.99 -14.39 13.64
CA ALA A 63 -16.31 -15.52 12.77
C ALA A 63 -17.45 -15.17 11.82
N LYS A 64 -18.53 -14.55 12.32
CA LYS A 64 -19.63 -14.05 11.50
C LYS A 64 -19.12 -13.06 10.45
N LEU A 65 -18.34 -12.06 10.88
CA LEU A 65 -17.78 -11.05 9.98
C LEU A 65 -16.98 -11.67 8.83
N ASN A 66 -16.11 -12.65 9.11
CA ASN A 66 -15.29 -13.26 8.07
C ASN A 66 -16.05 -14.29 7.23
N TYR A 67 -17.04 -14.99 7.80
CA TYR A 67 -17.98 -15.79 7.03
C TYR A 67 -18.72 -14.90 6.00
N ASP A 68 -19.29 -13.78 6.45
CA ASP A 68 -19.99 -12.84 5.58
C ASP A 68 -19.07 -12.30 4.48
N ARG A 69 -17.82 -11.93 4.82
CA ARG A 69 -16.79 -11.51 3.84
C ARG A 69 -16.50 -12.57 2.79
N PHE A 70 -16.37 -13.84 3.18
CA PHE A 70 -16.16 -14.91 2.20
C PHE A 70 -17.39 -15.08 1.30
N GLN A 71 -18.60 -15.00 1.85
CA GLN A 71 -19.82 -15.06 1.04
C GLN A 71 -19.92 -13.89 0.08
N SER A 72 -19.60 -12.68 0.51
CA SER A 72 -19.70 -11.46 -0.30
C SER A 72 -18.50 -11.19 -1.21
N PHE A 73 -17.46 -12.03 -1.20
CA PHE A 73 -16.25 -11.79 -1.97
C PHE A 73 -16.54 -11.77 -3.48
N ASP A 74 -16.38 -10.62 -4.13
CA ASP A 74 -16.74 -10.46 -5.53
C ASP A 74 -15.67 -11.07 -6.45
N VAL A 75 -16.05 -12.08 -7.23
CA VAL A 75 -15.17 -12.76 -8.21
C VAL A 75 -15.54 -12.38 -9.65
N SER A 76 -16.41 -11.39 -9.84
CA SER A 76 -16.83 -10.90 -11.14
C SER A 76 -15.73 -10.11 -11.83
N GLU A 77 -15.85 -9.96 -13.16
CA GLU A 77 -14.92 -9.13 -13.92
C GLU A 77 -14.85 -7.69 -13.42
N THR A 78 -15.96 -7.14 -12.92
CA THR A 78 -16.03 -5.79 -12.37
C THR A 78 -15.05 -5.61 -11.21
N ALA A 79 -14.98 -6.57 -10.28
CA ALA A 79 -14.03 -6.51 -9.18
C ALA A 79 -12.60 -6.83 -9.63
N THR A 80 -12.41 -7.85 -10.46
CA THR A 80 -11.07 -8.36 -10.83
C THR A 80 -10.33 -7.50 -11.84
N LYS A 81 -11.05 -6.62 -12.56
CA LYS A 81 -10.49 -5.68 -13.55
C LYS A 81 -10.71 -4.22 -13.14
N ALA A 82 -11.03 -3.96 -11.87
CA ALA A 82 -11.24 -2.60 -11.37
C ALA A 82 -9.98 -1.74 -11.59
N SER A 83 -10.16 -0.53 -12.11
CA SER A 83 -9.11 0.46 -12.31
C SER A 83 -9.04 1.50 -11.18
N ASP A 84 -9.97 1.42 -10.23
CA ASP A 84 -10.17 2.42 -9.20
C ASP A 84 -10.52 1.77 -7.86
N PRO A 85 -10.03 2.31 -6.72
CA PRO A 85 -10.48 1.92 -5.40
C PRO A 85 -11.97 2.20 -5.18
N SER A 86 -12.59 1.44 -4.29
CA SER A 86 -13.99 1.60 -3.89
C SER A 86 -14.16 1.33 -2.39
N GLU A 87 -15.39 1.36 -1.88
CA GLU A 87 -15.67 0.98 -0.48
C GLU A 87 -15.31 -0.48 -0.17
N THR A 88 -15.23 -1.34 -1.20
CA THR A 88 -14.94 -2.78 -1.06
C THR A 88 -13.60 -3.20 -1.64
N LEU A 89 -12.91 -2.31 -2.36
CA LEU A 89 -11.60 -2.55 -2.98
C LEU A 89 -10.62 -1.46 -2.57
N LYS A 90 -9.52 -1.85 -1.92
CA LYS A 90 -8.49 -0.89 -1.51
C LYS A 90 -7.10 -1.47 -1.67
N GLN A 91 -6.14 -0.61 -2.01
CA GLN A 91 -4.74 -0.99 -2.18
C GLN A 91 -4.18 -1.67 -0.93
N ALA A 92 -3.49 -2.78 -1.07
CA ALA A 92 -3.00 -3.62 0.03
C ALA A 92 -2.22 -2.82 1.09
N ALA A 93 -1.26 -1.99 0.70
CA ALA A 93 -0.44 -1.20 1.62
C ALA A 93 -1.23 -0.10 2.37
N LEU A 94 -2.39 0.31 1.84
CA LEU A 94 -3.29 1.29 2.45
C LEU A 94 -4.44 0.64 3.23
N ALA A 95 -4.77 -0.61 2.90
CA ALA A 95 -5.83 -1.38 3.53
C ALA A 95 -5.37 -2.07 4.81
N PHE A 96 -4.19 -2.69 4.81
CA PHE A 96 -3.69 -3.38 5.99
C PHE A 96 -3.37 -2.38 7.11
N ASN A 97 -3.90 -2.65 8.31
CA ASN A 97 -3.74 -1.79 9.48
C ASN A 97 -3.22 -2.59 10.69
N GLY A 98 -2.03 -2.22 11.16
CA GLY A 98 -1.38 -2.84 12.31
C GLY A 98 0.02 -2.27 12.51
N PRO A 99 0.79 -2.74 13.52
CA PRO A 99 2.06 -2.12 13.88
C PRO A 99 3.05 -2.00 12.71
N ALA A 100 3.13 -3.00 11.83
CA ALA A 100 3.95 -2.95 10.63
C ALA A 100 3.50 -1.84 9.67
N TYR A 101 2.21 -1.71 9.41
CA TYR A 101 1.68 -0.69 8.50
C TYR A 101 1.70 0.72 9.09
N GLN A 102 1.63 0.82 10.42
CA GLN A 102 1.93 2.06 11.17
C GLN A 102 3.42 2.43 11.13
N GLY A 103 4.32 1.48 10.85
CA GLY A 103 5.74 1.75 10.61
C GLY A 103 6.01 2.10 9.15
N LEU A 104 5.31 1.43 8.23
CA LEU A 104 5.39 1.68 6.78
C LEU A 104 4.84 3.06 6.41
N GLU A 105 3.75 3.48 7.05
CA GLU A 105 3.04 4.75 6.81
C GLU A 105 2.83 5.04 5.32
N ALA A 106 2.30 4.05 4.58
CA ALA A 106 2.13 4.13 3.12
C ALA A 106 1.30 5.34 2.66
N HIS A 107 0.38 5.82 3.50
CA HIS A 107 -0.41 7.04 3.25
C HIS A 107 0.43 8.33 3.22
N ASN A 108 1.68 8.30 3.68
CA ASN A 108 2.62 9.43 3.68
C ASN A 108 3.71 9.31 2.62
N LEU A 109 3.74 8.22 1.85
CA LEU A 109 4.67 8.06 0.74
C LEU A 109 4.26 8.97 -0.42
N SER A 110 5.26 9.52 -1.13
CA SER A 110 5.02 10.22 -2.40
C SER A 110 4.57 9.24 -3.48
N GLU A 111 4.08 9.76 -4.60
CA GLU A 111 3.78 8.97 -5.79
C GLU A 111 5.01 8.16 -6.25
N SER A 112 6.17 8.80 -6.37
CA SER A 112 7.43 8.13 -6.72
C SER A 112 7.89 7.09 -5.69
N ASP A 113 7.57 7.26 -4.41
CA ASP A 113 7.84 6.26 -3.38
C ASP A 113 6.92 5.05 -3.52
N LEU A 114 5.65 5.27 -3.86
CA LEU A 114 4.67 4.20 -4.09
C LEU A 114 5.01 3.39 -5.35
N GLU A 115 5.42 4.05 -6.43
CA GLU A 115 5.91 3.40 -7.65
C GLU A 115 7.14 2.54 -7.36
N TYR A 116 8.10 3.07 -6.61
CA TYR A 116 9.27 2.30 -6.19
C TYR A 116 8.89 1.12 -5.29
N ALA A 117 7.98 1.34 -4.33
CA ALA A 117 7.46 0.26 -3.49
C ALA A 117 6.76 -0.80 -4.34
N GLN A 118 6.04 -0.41 -5.40
CA GLN A 118 5.30 -1.33 -6.27
C GLN A 118 6.21 -2.37 -6.94
N THR A 119 7.46 -1.99 -7.24
CA THR A 119 8.44 -2.88 -7.87
C THR A 119 9.34 -3.60 -6.87
N HIS A 120 9.45 -3.16 -5.61
CA HIS A 120 10.40 -3.72 -4.63
C HIS A 120 9.74 -4.39 -3.40
N LEU A 121 8.57 -3.94 -2.98
CA LEU A 121 7.86 -4.50 -1.82
C LEU A 121 6.89 -5.59 -2.27
N ARG A 122 6.87 -6.69 -1.52
CA ARG A 122 5.89 -7.76 -1.63
C ARG A 122 5.27 -8.02 -0.27
N ILE A 123 3.94 -8.16 -0.22
CA ILE A 123 3.20 -8.47 0.99
C ILE A 123 2.73 -9.91 0.88
N LEU A 124 3.32 -10.79 1.66
CA LEU A 124 2.90 -12.19 1.72
C LEU A 124 1.53 -12.27 2.39
N CYS A 125 0.66 -13.15 1.92
CA CYS A 125 -0.66 -13.32 2.53
C CYS A 125 -1.30 -14.67 2.23
N GLY A 126 -2.18 -15.13 3.12
CA GLY A 126 -2.76 -16.47 2.99
C GLY A 126 -3.72 -16.61 1.80
N LEU A 127 -4.48 -15.54 1.47
CA LEU A 127 -5.52 -15.61 0.43
C LEU A 127 -5.03 -15.29 -0.98
N TYR A 128 -4.19 -14.27 -1.14
CA TYR A 128 -3.67 -13.86 -2.46
C TYR A 128 -2.24 -14.35 -2.72
N GLY A 129 -1.63 -15.08 -1.77
CA GLY A 129 -0.26 -15.59 -1.85
C GLY A 129 0.76 -14.47 -1.64
N VAL A 130 0.87 -13.59 -2.62
CA VAL A 130 1.71 -12.39 -2.59
C VAL A 130 1.03 -11.22 -3.29
N LEU A 131 1.12 -10.04 -2.67
CA LEU A 131 0.55 -8.78 -3.16
C LEU A 131 1.64 -7.74 -3.36
N ARG A 132 1.43 -6.85 -4.33
CA ARG A 132 2.13 -5.57 -4.44
C ARG A 132 1.42 -4.50 -3.60
N PRO A 133 2.12 -3.44 -3.17
CA PRO A 133 1.54 -2.36 -2.38
C PRO A 133 0.22 -1.77 -2.90
N LEU A 134 0.11 -1.59 -4.21
CA LEU A 134 -1.03 -0.97 -4.87
C LEU A 134 -2.09 -1.98 -5.38
N ASP A 135 -1.90 -3.28 -5.14
CA ASP A 135 -2.90 -4.28 -5.54
C ASP A 135 -4.19 -4.08 -4.76
N LEU A 136 -5.32 -3.97 -5.46
CA LEU A 136 -6.65 -3.85 -4.87
C LEU A 136 -7.04 -5.18 -4.22
N ILE A 137 -7.32 -5.12 -2.93
CA ILE A 137 -7.81 -6.26 -2.15
C ILE A 137 -9.21 -6.00 -1.63
N GLN A 138 -9.96 -7.08 -1.49
CA GLN A 138 -11.22 -7.11 -0.77
C GLN A 138 -10.99 -7.47 0.69
N PRO A 139 -11.90 -7.12 1.61
CA PRO A 139 -11.75 -7.50 3.00
C PRO A 139 -11.84 -9.01 3.22
N TYR A 140 -10.83 -9.57 3.87
CA TYR A 140 -10.79 -10.98 4.26
C TYR A 140 -10.02 -11.17 5.58
N ARG A 141 -10.03 -12.39 6.10
CA ARG A 141 -9.06 -12.84 7.10
C ARG A 141 -8.72 -14.30 6.86
N LEU A 142 -7.49 -14.54 6.44
CA LEU A 142 -6.93 -15.88 6.26
C LEU A 142 -5.43 -15.79 6.47
N GLU A 143 -4.99 -16.05 7.70
CA GLU A 143 -3.56 -16.08 8.02
C GLU A 143 -2.85 -17.28 7.36
N MET A 144 -1.58 -17.13 6.97
CA MET A 144 -0.84 -18.19 6.26
C MET A 144 -0.73 -19.48 7.09
N GLY A 145 -0.62 -19.36 8.42
CA GLY A 145 -0.51 -20.52 9.31
C GLY A 145 -1.81 -21.30 9.53
N GLN A 146 -2.92 -20.93 8.91
CA GLN A 146 -4.19 -21.64 9.11
C GLN A 146 -4.16 -23.03 8.49
N LYS A 147 -4.60 -24.03 9.26
CA LYS A 147 -4.73 -25.43 8.82
C LYS A 147 -6.00 -25.63 7.98
N PHE A 148 -6.06 -24.92 6.87
CA PHE A 148 -7.16 -25.01 5.92
C PHE A 148 -6.89 -26.14 4.92
N ALA A 149 -7.46 -27.32 5.18
CA ALA A 149 -7.44 -28.40 4.20
C ALA A 149 -8.20 -27.98 2.94
N ASN A 150 -7.56 -28.17 1.80
CA ASN A 150 -8.01 -27.68 0.50
C ASN A 150 -7.68 -28.70 -0.59
N LYS A 151 -8.11 -28.43 -1.83
CA LYS A 151 -7.90 -29.33 -2.98
C LYS A 151 -6.44 -29.67 -3.27
N ARG A 152 -5.49 -28.83 -2.85
CA ARG A 152 -4.06 -28.95 -3.15
C ARG A 152 -3.23 -29.45 -1.96
N GLY A 153 -3.82 -29.59 -0.78
CA GLY A 153 -3.11 -30.05 0.40
C GLY A 153 -3.83 -29.80 1.72
N LYS A 154 -3.13 -30.10 2.82
CA LYS A 154 -3.69 -30.03 4.19
C LYS A 154 -3.68 -28.62 4.80
N ASP A 155 -2.94 -27.69 4.22
CA ASP A 155 -2.82 -26.30 4.68
C ASP A 155 -2.49 -25.35 3.52
N LEU A 156 -2.30 -24.07 3.83
CA LEU A 156 -2.00 -23.04 2.84
C LEU A 156 -0.56 -23.10 2.32
N TYR A 157 0.38 -23.70 3.06
CA TYR A 157 1.75 -23.88 2.56
C TYR A 157 1.76 -24.88 1.41
N GLU A 158 1.05 -26.00 1.55
CA GLU A 158 0.89 -26.97 0.46
C GLU A 158 0.04 -26.41 -0.70
N PHE A 159 -0.97 -25.58 -0.40
CA PHE A 159 -1.75 -24.93 -1.46
C PHE A 159 -0.92 -24.04 -2.37
N TRP A 160 -0.07 -23.20 -1.75
CA TRP A 160 0.77 -22.26 -2.48
C TRP A 160 1.99 -22.92 -3.10
N GLY A 161 2.52 -23.99 -2.51
CA GLY A 161 3.67 -24.73 -3.03
C GLY A 161 4.79 -23.79 -3.50
N ASP A 162 5.20 -23.96 -4.76
CA ASP A 162 6.23 -23.12 -5.40
C ASP A 162 5.66 -21.87 -6.11
N THR A 163 4.33 -21.68 -6.16
CA THR A 163 3.68 -20.59 -6.92
C THR A 163 4.19 -19.21 -6.51
N ILE A 164 4.38 -18.96 -5.21
CA ILE A 164 4.87 -17.66 -4.72
C ILE A 164 6.34 -17.47 -5.10
N VAL A 165 7.16 -18.54 -5.09
CA VAL A 165 8.56 -18.48 -5.53
C VAL A 165 8.63 -18.16 -7.02
N SER A 166 7.81 -18.79 -7.86
CA SER A 166 7.73 -18.51 -9.29
C SER A 166 7.35 -17.05 -9.59
N GLU A 167 6.42 -16.48 -8.82
CA GLU A 167 6.03 -15.07 -8.95
C GLU A 167 7.18 -14.11 -8.59
N LEU A 168 8.00 -14.46 -7.58
CA LEU A 168 9.19 -13.67 -7.24
C LEU A 168 10.29 -13.81 -8.31
N ASP A 169 10.53 -15.02 -8.83
CA ASP A 169 11.51 -15.25 -9.89
C ASP A 169 11.17 -14.48 -11.19
N ALA A 170 9.88 -14.47 -11.56
CA ALA A 170 9.37 -13.67 -12.67
C ALA A 170 9.65 -12.17 -12.46
N LEU A 171 9.39 -11.65 -11.26
CA LEU A 171 9.70 -10.25 -10.92
C LEU A 171 11.20 -9.92 -11.07
N PHE A 172 12.08 -10.76 -10.55
CA PHE A 172 13.53 -10.54 -10.69
C PHE A 172 13.94 -10.55 -12.16
N SER A 173 13.37 -11.45 -12.95
CA SER A 173 13.69 -11.61 -14.37
C SER A 173 13.15 -10.47 -15.24
N GLU A 174 11.97 -9.93 -14.94
CA GLU A 174 11.39 -8.75 -15.64
C GLU A 174 12.34 -7.53 -15.59
N GLU A 175 13.01 -7.32 -14.46
CA GLU A 175 13.88 -6.15 -14.24
C GLU A 175 15.28 -6.34 -14.80
N GLU A 176 15.81 -7.57 -14.77
CA GLU A 176 17.08 -7.89 -15.42
C GLU A 176 17.05 -7.67 -16.93
N ALA A 177 15.89 -7.82 -17.57
CA ALA A 177 15.75 -7.51 -18.99
C ALA A 177 15.85 -6.01 -19.30
N ASN A 178 15.68 -5.14 -18.31
CA ASN A 178 15.71 -3.69 -18.46
C ASN A 178 17.09 -3.09 -18.17
N GLU A 179 18.05 -3.88 -17.70
CA GLU A 179 19.40 -3.43 -17.33
C GLU A 179 20.48 -4.22 -18.08
N ASP A 180 21.51 -3.53 -18.60
CA ASP A 180 22.61 -4.16 -19.36
C ASP A 180 23.51 -5.09 -18.50
N GLU A 181 23.38 -5.04 -17.17
CA GLU A 181 24.14 -5.85 -16.22
C GLU A 181 23.24 -6.66 -15.28
N LYS A 182 23.54 -7.95 -15.10
CA LYS A 182 22.84 -8.79 -14.12
C LYS A 182 23.28 -8.45 -12.70
N LYS A 183 22.37 -7.83 -11.93
CA LYS A 183 22.53 -7.59 -10.50
C LYS A 183 22.32 -8.87 -9.68
N GLN A 184 22.93 -8.94 -8.50
CA GLN A 184 22.61 -9.99 -7.53
C GLN A 184 21.12 -9.90 -7.14
N ARG A 185 20.40 -11.03 -7.17
CA ARG A 185 19.00 -11.13 -6.72
C ARG A 185 18.96 -11.34 -5.20
N VAL A 186 18.48 -10.34 -4.47
CA VAL A 186 18.39 -10.39 -3.00
C VAL A 186 16.93 -10.24 -2.55
N LEU A 187 16.43 -11.23 -1.84
CA LEU A 187 15.17 -11.19 -1.11
C LEU A 187 15.42 -10.90 0.37
N LEU A 188 15.08 -9.70 0.80
CA LEU A 188 15.16 -9.32 2.20
C LEU A 188 13.87 -9.71 2.93
N ASN A 189 13.99 -10.64 3.87
CA ASN A 189 12.90 -11.07 4.72
C ASN A 189 12.68 -10.10 5.89
N VAL A 190 11.63 -9.29 5.77
CA VAL A 190 11.07 -8.45 6.85
C VAL A 190 9.71 -8.99 7.32
N ALA A 191 9.32 -10.20 6.93
CA ALA A 191 8.09 -10.85 7.36
C ALA A 191 8.29 -11.63 8.67
N SER A 192 7.20 -12.15 9.24
CA SER A 192 7.30 -13.20 10.26
C SER A 192 7.58 -14.55 9.62
N GLN A 193 8.16 -15.47 10.40
CA GLN A 193 8.41 -16.84 9.98
C GLN A 193 7.13 -17.58 9.55
N GLU A 194 5.97 -17.23 10.14
CA GLU A 194 4.67 -17.77 9.73
C GLU A 194 4.39 -17.54 8.24
N TYR A 195 4.65 -16.33 7.74
CA TYR A 195 4.43 -16.00 6.32
C TYR A 195 5.63 -16.42 5.47
N PHE A 196 6.85 -16.20 5.94
CA PHE A 196 8.05 -16.55 5.16
C PHE A 196 8.18 -18.05 4.88
N LYS A 197 7.56 -18.91 5.69
CA LYS A 197 7.50 -20.36 5.41
C LYS A 197 6.79 -20.70 4.08
N SER A 198 6.00 -19.80 3.50
CA SER A 198 5.44 -19.98 2.14
C SER A 198 6.46 -19.71 1.03
N LEU A 199 7.71 -19.44 1.37
CA LEU A 199 8.84 -19.25 0.47
C LEU A 199 9.98 -20.18 0.91
N PRO A 200 9.93 -21.48 0.54
CA PRO A 200 10.98 -22.43 0.90
C PRO A 200 12.35 -21.93 0.41
N ARG A 201 13.35 -21.92 1.31
CA ARG A 201 14.68 -21.39 1.00
C ARG A 201 15.38 -22.18 -0.10
N ASP A 202 15.19 -23.49 -0.13
CA ASP A 202 15.76 -24.35 -1.17
C ASP A 202 15.14 -24.05 -2.55
N ALA A 203 13.84 -23.72 -2.60
CA ALA A 203 13.19 -23.28 -3.83
C ALA A 203 13.72 -21.91 -4.31
N LEU A 204 13.91 -20.95 -3.40
CA LEU A 204 14.53 -19.66 -3.71
C LEU A 204 15.97 -19.79 -4.19
N GLU A 205 16.77 -20.64 -3.55
CA GLU A 205 18.17 -20.89 -3.93
C GLU A 205 18.28 -21.53 -5.33
N LYS A 206 17.39 -22.48 -5.65
CA LYS A 206 17.32 -23.12 -6.99
C LYS A 206 17.11 -22.11 -8.12
N VAL A 207 16.41 -21.01 -7.85
CA VAL A 207 16.18 -19.91 -8.83
C VAL A 207 17.16 -18.73 -8.66
N GLY A 208 18.23 -18.93 -7.87
CA GLY A 208 19.31 -17.96 -7.72
C GLY A 208 18.96 -16.73 -6.86
N ILE A 209 17.94 -16.82 -6.00
CA ILE A 209 17.55 -15.72 -5.11
C ILE A 209 18.20 -15.92 -3.73
N SER A 210 19.09 -14.99 -3.36
CA SER A 210 19.72 -14.98 -2.02
C SER A 210 18.77 -14.36 -0.99
N VAL A 211 18.68 -14.96 0.20
CA VAL A 211 17.81 -14.47 1.28
C VAL A 211 18.62 -13.82 2.40
N VAL A 212 18.17 -12.65 2.87
CA VAL A 212 18.70 -12.01 4.08
C VAL A 212 17.56 -11.76 5.07
N ASP A 213 17.68 -12.24 6.32
CA ASP A 213 16.70 -12.01 7.37
C ASP A 213 16.98 -10.71 8.14
N CYS A 214 15.93 -9.91 8.37
CA CYS A 214 16.00 -8.76 9.29
C CYS A 214 15.42 -9.12 10.67
N VAL A 215 16.24 -9.01 11.71
CA VAL A 215 15.85 -9.27 13.10
C VAL A 215 15.93 -7.99 13.92
N PHE A 216 14.83 -7.62 14.58
CA PHE A 216 14.75 -6.40 15.39
C PHE A 216 14.66 -6.75 16.88
N LYS A 217 15.61 -6.27 17.67
CA LYS A 217 15.70 -6.49 19.12
C LYS A 217 15.61 -5.16 19.88
N ASP A 218 14.86 -5.19 20.98
CA ASP A 218 14.63 -4.07 21.88
C ASP A 218 15.05 -4.53 23.29
N ASP A 219 16.04 -3.85 23.87
CA ASP A 219 16.77 -4.28 25.07
C ASP A 219 17.28 -5.74 24.96
N GLY A 220 17.86 -6.07 23.80
CA GLY A 220 18.42 -7.40 23.51
C GLY A 220 17.38 -8.50 23.25
N LYS A 221 16.07 -8.22 23.33
CA LYS A 221 14.99 -9.21 23.13
C LYS A 221 14.07 -8.84 21.97
N ILE A 222 13.47 -9.83 21.31
CA ILE A 222 12.45 -9.58 20.29
C ILE A 222 11.10 -9.29 20.98
N LYS A 223 10.72 -8.02 21.06
CA LYS A 223 9.39 -7.60 21.56
C LYS A 223 8.42 -7.53 20.37
N SER A 224 7.43 -8.41 20.32
CA SER A 224 6.63 -8.67 19.10
C SER A 224 5.99 -7.44 18.46
N VAL A 225 5.42 -6.52 19.25
CA VAL A 225 4.83 -5.27 18.75
C VAL A 225 5.89 -4.36 18.13
N TYR A 226 7.03 -4.20 18.80
CA TYR A 226 8.13 -3.36 18.30
C TYR A 226 8.81 -3.97 17.09
N ALA A 227 9.01 -5.29 17.06
CA ALA A 227 9.55 -5.98 15.90
C ALA A 227 8.62 -5.86 14.68
N LYS A 228 7.29 -5.98 14.88
CA LYS A 228 6.32 -5.73 13.80
C LYS A 228 6.41 -4.30 13.28
N ARG A 229 6.47 -3.29 14.17
CA ARG A 229 6.65 -1.90 13.76
C ARG A 229 7.96 -1.66 13.02
N ALA A 230 9.05 -2.23 13.52
CA ALA A 230 10.38 -2.10 12.93
C ALA A 230 10.47 -2.68 11.51
N ARG A 231 9.78 -3.78 11.23
CA ARG A 231 9.67 -4.33 9.87
C ARG A 231 9.06 -3.33 8.88
N GLY A 232 7.99 -2.65 9.29
CA GLY A 232 7.39 -1.58 8.50
C GLY A 232 8.31 -0.38 8.33
N LEU A 233 8.98 0.04 9.41
CA LEU A 233 9.98 1.12 9.36
C LEU A 233 11.12 0.77 8.40
N MET A 234 11.59 -0.48 8.40
CA MET A 234 12.61 -0.97 7.48
C MET A 234 12.13 -0.87 6.04
N CYS A 235 10.93 -1.38 5.71
CA CYS A 235 10.36 -1.21 4.37
C CYS A 235 10.34 0.26 3.95
N ARG A 236 9.83 1.15 4.80
CA ARG A 236 9.78 2.59 4.51
C ARG A 236 11.16 3.18 4.26
N TYR A 237 12.14 2.83 5.10
CA TYR A 237 13.53 3.27 4.94
C TYR A 237 14.08 2.84 3.58
N LEU A 238 13.94 1.55 3.22
CA LEU A 238 14.42 1.01 1.95
C LEU A 238 13.76 1.71 0.77
N ILE A 239 12.45 1.94 0.84
CA ILE A 239 11.68 2.70 -0.15
C ILE A 239 12.27 4.10 -0.28
N GLN A 240 12.18 4.92 0.77
CA GLN A 240 12.49 6.35 0.71
C GLN A 240 13.97 6.64 0.42
N LYS A 241 14.87 5.75 0.82
CA LYS A 241 16.31 5.88 0.56
C LYS A 241 16.76 5.19 -0.73
N ARG A 242 15.86 4.51 -1.45
CA ARG A 242 16.14 3.76 -2.68
C ARG A 242 17.33 2.81 -2.49
N VAL A 243 17.31 2.07 -1.38
CA VAL A 243 18.43 1.19 -0.99
C VAL A 243 18.52 0.02 -1.95
N ASP A 244 19.70 -0.16 -2.54
CA ASP A 244 19.98 -1.13 -3.59
C ASP A 244 21.21 -2.00 -3.29
N SER A 245 21.66 -2.05 -2.04
CA SER A 245 22.83 -2.84 -1.64
C SER A 245 22.72 -3.35 -0.21
N LEU A 246 23.36 -4.49 0.08
CA LEU A 246 23.42 -5.06 1.42
C LEU A 246 23.99 -4.08 2.45
N GLN A 247 25.05 -3.35 2.08
CA GLN A 247 25.64 -2.33 2.92
C GLN A 247 24.65 -1.19 3.21
N GLY A 248 23.85 -0.78 2.22
CA GLY A 248 22.81 0.24 2.40
C GLY A 248 21.76 -0.17 3.44
N ILE A 249 21.38 -1.45 3.50
CA ILE A 249 20.42 -1.97 4.50
C ILE A 249 20.94 -1.75 5.92
N THR A 250 22.25 -1.88 6.15
CA THR A 250 22.86 -1.69 7.48
C THR A 250 22.74 -0.24 7.99
N GLY A 251 22.45 0.73 7.11
CA GLY A 251 22.23 2.13 7.45
C GLY A 251 20.88 2.44 8.08
N PHE A 252 20.00 1.44 8.30
CA PHE A 252 18.71 1.64 8.95
C PHE A 252 18.86 2.15 10.39
N ASP A 253 18.28 3.33 10.65
CA ASP A 253 18.44 4.07 11.91
C ASP A 253 17.14 4.62 12.52
N LEU A 254 15.97 4.21 11.98
CA LEU A 254 14.69 4.77 12.41
C LEU A 254 14.32 4.33 13.84
N GLU A 255 13.71 5.25 14.59
CA GLU A 255 13.27 5.05 15.98
C GLU A 255 14.34 4.46 16.91
N GLY A 256 15.60 4.83 16.70
CA GLY A 256 16.72 4.47 17.56
C GLY A 256 17.30 3.08 17.32
N TYR A 257 16.79 2.32 16.34
CA TYR A 257 17.44 1.08 15.89
C TYR A 257 18.82 1.37 15.29
N LYS A 258 19.74 0.43 15.46
CA LYS A 258 21.08 0.46 14.89
C LYS A 258 21.49 -0.95 14.49
N TYR A 259 22.22 -1.09 13.37
CA TYR A 259 22.79 -2.37 12.96
C TYR A 259 23.82 -2.87 13.99
N SER A 260 23.75 -4.16 14.33
CA SER A 260 24.66 -4.83 15.24
C SER A 260 25.51 -5.84 14.48
N ARG A 261 26.73 -5.41 14.08
CA ARG A 261 27.68 -6.28 13.38
C ARG A 261 28.00 -7.55 14.15
N ALA A 262 28.16 -7.45 15.48
CA ALA A 262 28.50 -8.59 16.33
C ALA A 262 27.38 -9.63 16.46
N ALA A 263 26.11 -9.24 16.22
CA ALA A 263 24.98 -10.14 16.27
C ALA A 263 24.49 -10.59 14.88
N SER A 264 25.12 -10.11 13.82
CA SER A 264 24.71 -10.36 12.42
C SER A 264 25.63 -11.37 11.75
N SER A 265 25.11 -12.02 10.71
CA SER A 265 25.80 -12.91 9.77
C SER A 265 25.56 -12.43 8.33
N ASP A 266 26.09 -13.15 7.35
CA ASP A 266 25.91 -12.84 5.93
C ASP A 266 24.45 -12.94 5.48
N ASP A 267 23.66 -13.82 6.11
CA ASP A 267 22.26 -14.09 5.81
C ASP A 267 21.27 -13.54 6.85
N THR A 268 21.76 -12.90 7.93
CA THR A 268 20.93 -12.37 9.01
C THR A 268 21.45 -11.03 9.51
N PHE A 269 20.68 -9.97 9.31
CA PHE A 269 20.98 -8.62 9.81
C PHE A 269 20.18 -8.33 11.08
N VAL A 270 20.89 -8.09 12.17
CA VAL A 270 20.30 -7.78 13.47
C VAL A 270 20.38 -6.30 13.75
N PHE A 271 19.23 -5.70 14.05
CA PHE A 271 19.09 -4.31 14.46
C PHE A 271 18.65 -4.24 15.92
N THR A 272 19.34 -3.45 16.71
CA THR A 272 19.13 -3.33 18.16
C THR A 272 18.84 -1.90 18.56
N ARG A 273 18.04 -1.72 19.61
CA ARG A 273 17.92 -0.47 20.36
C ARG A 273 17.64 -0.73 21.83
N SER A 274 17.83 0.29 22.66
CA SER A 274 17.34 0.35 24.02
C SER A 274 16.00 1.09 24.14
N ALA A 275 15.27 0.85 25.22
CA ALA A 275 14.05 1.61 25.54
C ALA A 275 14.32 3.13 25.65
N ALA A 276 15.50 3.51 26.14
CA ALA A 276 15.91 4.91 26.25
C ALA A 276 16.10 5.55 24.86
N GLU A 277 16.78 4.86 23.94
CA GLU A 277 16.96 5.32 22.55
C GLU A 277 15.61 5.42 21.82
N GLN A 278 14.72 4.45 22.01
CA GLN A 278 13.36 4.52 21.45
C GLN A 278 12.63 5.77 21.96
N LYS A 279 12.61 5.99 23.28
CA LYS A 279 11.92 7.13 23.89
C LYS A 279 12.47 8.46 23.37
N ALA A 280 13.79 8.59 23.30
CA ALA A 280 14.46 9.77 22.78
C ALA A 280 14.09 10.02 21.31
N ALA A 281 14.13 8.98 20.47
CA ALA A 281 13.78 9.09 19.05
C ALA A 281 12.32 9.53 18.86
N LEU A 282 11.39 8.95 19.61
CA LEU A 282 9.96 9.32 19.54
C LEU A 282 9.70 10.77 20.00
N GLN A 283 10.44 11.26 21.01
CA GLN A 283 10.35 12.66 21.44
C GLN A 283 10.85 13.62 20.36
N GLN A 284 11.96 13.28 19.69
CA GLN A 284 12.49 14.08 18.59
C GLN A 284 11.53 14.14 17.40
N THR A 285 10.93 13.01 17.01
CA THR A 285 9.93 12.98 15.93
C THR A 285 8.72 13.84 16.27
N LYS A 286 8.19 13.73 17.50
CA LYS A 286 7.08 14.57 17.96
C LYS A 286 7.41 16.07 17.93
N ALA A 287 8.61 16.46 18.37
CA ALA A 287 9.05 17.85 18.35
C ALA A 287 9.17 18.40 16.91
N LYS A 288 9.67 17.59 15.97
CA LYS A 288 9.74 17.96 14.55
C LYS A 288 8.35 18.17 13.93
N THR A 289 7.37 17.32 14.28
CA THR A 289 5.98 17.48 13.80
C THR A 289 5.21 18.61 14.51
N ALA A 290 5.61 19.01 15.72
CA ALA A 290 4.92 20.05 16.50
C ALA A 290 5.41 21.49 16.21
N THR A 291 6.46 21.67 15.40
CA THR A 291 6.99 23.00 15.08
C THR A 291 6.42 23.46 13.74
N PRO A 292 5.51 24.45 13.69
CA PRO A 292 5.06 25.01 12.42
C PRO A 292 6.19 25.85 11.82
N THR A 293 6.53 25.60 10.56
CA THR A 293 7.38 26.45 9.72
C THR A 293 6.79 27.86 9.69
N LYS A 294 7.28 28.76 10.57
CA LYS A 294 7.11 30.20 10.40
C LYS A 294 7.99 30.66 9.24
N SER A 295 7.53 30.49 8.00
CA SER A 295 8.03 31.29 6.89
C SER A 295 7.50 32.72 7.08
N LYS A 296 8.31 33.57 7.72
CA LYS A 296 8.07 35.03 7.74
C LYS A 296 8.19 35.56 6.31
N ALA A 297 7.06 35.78 5.65
CA ALA A 297 6.98 36.77 4.59
C ALA A 297 7.23 38.14 5.23
N LYS A 298 8.37 38.77 4.95
CA LYS A 298 8.63 40.17 5.27
C LYS A 298 7.77 41.02 4.34
N ALA A 299 6.61 41.47 4.82
CA ALA A 299 5.94 42.64 4.28
C ALA A 299 6.50 43.89 4.98
N SER A 300 7.10 44.79 4.21
CA SER A 300 7.61 46.09 4.66
C SER A 300 6.45 47.09 4.85
N PRO A 301 6.41 47.90 5.93
CA PRO A 301 5.41 48.95 6.08
C PRO A 301 6.00 50.34 5.79
N LYS A 302 5.36 51.11 4.92
CA LYS A 302 5.34 52.60 4.82
C LYS A 302 4.43 52.94 3.62
N ALA A 303 3.48 53.87 3.63
CA ALA A 303 3.14 54.96 4.52
C ALA A 303 1.64 55.32 4.40
N LYS A 304 1.07 56.00 5.41
CA LYS A 304 -0.29 56.60 5.41
C LYS A 304 -0.20 58.12 5.39
N ARG A 305 -1.30 58.74 4.88
CA ARG A 305 -1.72 60.17 4.83
C ARG A 305 -1.29 60.88 3.54
N VAL A 306 -2.15 61.61 2.80
CA VAL A 306 -3.13 62.63 3.22
C VAL A 306 -4.34 62.67 2.26
N VAL A 307 -5.51 63.11 2.77
CA VAL A 307 -6.78 63.35 2.06
C VAL A 307 -7.01 64.86 1.88
N ALA A 308 -7.43 65.31 0.69
CA ALA A 308 -8.23 66.53 0.41
C ALA A 308 -8.68 66.49 -1.07
N ARG A 309 -9.97 66.37 -1.43
CA ARG A 309 -11.13 67.30 -1.40
C ARG A 309 -11.32 68.10 -2.72
N VAL A 310 -12.32 67.66 -3.51
CA VAL A 310 -13.35 68.41 -4.29
C VAL A 310 -12.93 69.36 -5.43
N GLU A 311 -13.49 69.16 -6.63
CA GLU A 311 -14.35 70.13 -7.39
C GLU A 311 -14.81 69.52 -8.75
N LYS A 312 -16.13 69.32 -8.94
CA LYS A 312 -17.05 70.03 -9.87
C LYS A 312 -16.81 69.88 -11.39
N LYS A 313 -17.76 69.24 -12.10
CA LYS A 313 -18.70 69.94 -13.01
C LYS A 313 -19.78 69.01 -13.59
N GLU A 314 -20.98 69.57 -13.65
CA GLU A 314 -22.28 69.05 -14.07
C GLU A 314 -22.47 69.02 -15.61
N ALA A 315 -23.41 68.15 -16.04
CA ALA A 315 -24.55 68.32 -16.98
C ALA A 315 -24.33 69.09 -18.31
N LYS A 316 -24.94 68.76 -19.46
CA LYS A 316 -26.37 68.56 -19.83
C LYS A 316 -26.33 68.52 -21.40
N VAL A 317 -27.13 67.81 -22.20
CA VAL A 317 -28.46 68.16 -22.73
C VAL A 317 -28.81 67.15 -23.86
N ASP A 318 -30.12 66.92 -23.95
CA ASP A 318 -31.01 66.21 -24.89
C ASP A 318 -30.85 66.38 -26.42
N ASP A 319 -31.32 65.37 -27.19
CA ASP A 319 -32.46 65.40 -28.16
C ASP A 319 -32.52 64.02 -28.88
N LYS A 320 -33.58 63.18 -28.77
CA LYS A 320 -34.94 63.19 -29.38
C LYS A 320 -35.06 62.51 -30.77
N ILE A 321 -36.04 61.57 -30.83
CA ILE A 321 -37.00 61.28 -31.95
C ILE A 321 -36.39 60.48 -33.12
N GLU A 322 -36.94 59.44 -33.77
CA GLU A 322 -38.21 58.68 -34.00
C GLU A 322 -37.74 57.34 -34.66
N GLY A 323 -38.42 56.21 -34.79
CA GLY A 323 -39.81 55.78 -34.64
C GLY A 323 -39.95 54.31 -35.12
N ASP A 324 -40.98 53.64 -34.60
CA ASP A 324 -41.79 52.48 -35.07
C ASP A 324 -41.20 51.43 -36.05
N GLY A 325 -41.29 50.13 -35.74
CA GLY A 325 -42.44 49.24 -36.06
C GLY A 325 -42.00 48.33 -37.23
N GLU A 326 -42.27 47.03 -37.38
CA GLU A 326 -43.29 46.09 -36.97
C GLU A 326 -42.77 44.66 -37.33
N LYS A 327 -43.14 43.62 -36.57
CA LYS A 327 -43.28 42.22 -37.08
C LYS A 327 -44.67 42.12 -37.79
N PRO A 328 -45.20 40.99 -38.36
CA PRO A 328 -44.74 39.59 -38.47
C PRO A 328 -45.17 38.86 -39.80
N GLN A 329 -45.01 37.51 -39.82
CA GLN A 329 -45.91 36.45 -40.38
C GLN A 329 -45.40 35.56 -41.55
N LEU A 330 -45.24 34.25 -41.30
CA LEU A 330 -46.07 33.06 -41.71
C LEU A 330 -46.16 32.84 -43.24
N ARG A 331 -46.01 31.66 -43.86
CA ARG A 331 -46.76 30.37 -43.75
C ARG A 331 -46.27 29.46 -44.92
N ARG A 332 -46.23 28.11 -44.96
CA ARG A 332 -47.30 27.06 -45.03
C ARG A 332 -46.57 25.70 -45.21
N SER A 333 -46.86 24.61 -44.47
CA SER A 333 -47.93 23.60 -44.58
C SER A 333 -47.79 22.56 -45.71
N THR A 334 -47.79 21.26 -45.35
CA THR A 334 -48.73 20.24 -45.87
C THR A 334 -48.88 19.06 -44.90
N ARG A 335 -50.03 18.39 -45.02
CA ARG A 335 -50.74 17.52 -44.06
C ARG A 335 -50.95 16.14 -44.71
N LYS A 336 -50.92 15.03 -43.94
CA LYS A 336 -51.84 13.90 -44.20
C LYS A 336 -52.06 13.01 -42.96
N LYS A 337 -53.34 12.76 -42.69
CA LYS A 337 -53.93 11.83 -41.70
C LYS A 337 -54.12 10.44 -42.33
N ARG A 338 -54.10 9.38 -41.50
CA ARG A 338 -54.98 8.18 -41.51
C ARG A 338 -54.84 7.53 -40.11
N LYS A 339 -55.83 7.68 -39.22
CA LYS A 339 -57.02 6.83 -38.92
C LYS A 339 -56.68 5.47 -38.29
N THR A 340 -57.29 5.31 -37.12
CA THR A 340 -57.35 4.26 -36.09
C THR A 340 -58.02 2.97 -36.54
N ASP A 341 -57.69 1.87 -35.85
CA ASP A 341 -58.64 1.13 -35.00
C ASP A 341 -58.13 1.15 -33.55
#